data_AF-A0A497EQN7-F1
#
_entry.id   AF-A0A497EQN7-F1
#
_cell.length_a   1.000
_cell.length_b   1.000
_cell.length_c   1.000
_cell.angle_alpha   90.00
_cell.angle_beta   90.00
_cell.angle_gamma   90.00
#
_symmetry.space_group_name_H-M   'P 1'
#
loop_
_entity.id
_entity.type
_entity.pdbx_description
1 polymer ?
#
loop_
_entity_poly.entity_id
_entity_poly.type
_entity_poly.pdbx_seq_one_letter_code
_entity_poly.pdbx_strand_id
1 'polypeptide(L)'
;MEDGDSDSGLHSTKTLSTSFNKINASSSKPTLFLREASGLVRAWSTYDAFVYATLSINLVTLGLYIFSFAVWWPNANLIPAIIISSFFMAFEVITYASLIAIMPRAGGDYVWQTRVFGGFIGFVLAVTGWVFILWHWVPIYGQILVYEVFTPILLLLGNITGSEALKSVALWFSTSDGLFASSMIVIVVVSFIISLGMRWYARIQKWLFHFALLG
;
A
#
# COMPACT_ATOMS: atom_id res chain seq x y z
N MET A 1 3.30 46.59 96.89
CA MET A 1 4.72 46.58 96.49
C MET A 1 4.68 46.37 94.99
N GLU A 2 4.37 47.42 94.20
CA GLU A 2 5.34 48.45 93.72
C GLU A 2 6.44 47.76 92.91
N ASP A 3 6.76 48.05 91.64
CA ASP A 3 6.44 49.09 90.64
C ASP A 3 6.71 48.40 89.26
N GLY A 4 6.17 48.77 88.09
CA GLY A 4 6.20 50.09 87.48
C GLY A 4 7.63 50.46 87.06
N ASP A 5 8.04 50.22 85.80
CA ASP A 5 8.29 51.32 84.85
C ASP A 5 8.90 50.84 83.52
N SER A 6 8.39 51.46 82.48
CA SER A 6 8.80 51.48 81.08
C SER A 6 9.98 52.44 80.86
N ASP A 7 10.85 52.15 79.88
CA ASP A 7 11.24 53.09 78.82
C ASP A 7 12.38 52.49 77.96
N SER A 8 12.16 52.21 76.68
CA SER A 8 12.23 53.14 75.54
C SER A 8 13.68 53.51 75.15
N GLY A 9 14.09 52.97 74.00
CA GLY A 9 15.42 53.15 73.42
C GLY A 9 15.42 52.75 71.96
N LEU A 10 14.78 53.57 71.13
CA LEU A 10 14.88 53.53 69.67
C LEU A 10 16.34 53.80 69.25
N HIS A 11 16.95 52.88 68.50
CA HIS A 11 17.91 53.26 67.46
C HIS A 11 17.80 52.33 66.23
N SER A 12 17.31 52.95 65.16
CA SER A 12 17.77 52.77 63.77
C SER A 12 17.45 51.46 63.03
N THR A 13 16.31 51.50 62.34
CA THR A 13 16.18 51.27 60.88
C THR A 13 17.15 50.29 60.22
N LYS A 14 16.61 49.16 59.74
CA LYS A 14 16.72 48.75 58.33
C LYS A 14 15.51 47.90 57.93
N THR A 15 14.79 48.44 56.97
CA THR A 15 13.65 47.87 56.27
C THR A 15 14.08 46.79 55.28
N LEU A 16 13.08 46.01 54.82
CA LEU A 16 13.05 45.14 53.64
C LEU A 16 13.79 43.81 53.80
N SER A 17 13.31 42.66 53.35
CA SER A 17 12.06 42.22 52.74
C SER A 17 12.29 40.72 52.49
N THR A 18 11.29 39.87 52.72
CA THR A 18 11.08 38.57 52.04
C THR A 18 12.27 37.63 51.82
N SER A 19 12.22 36.47 52.48
CA SER A 19 12.42 35.20 51.75
C SER A 19 11.66 34.07 52.44
N PHE A 20 10.39 33.90 52.07
CA PHE A 20 9.72 32.61 52.21
C PHE A 20 10.44 31.64 51.27
N ASN A 21 11.10 30.64 51.84
CA ASN A 21 11.72 29.54 51.11
C ASN A 21 10.66 28.87 50.21
N LYS A 22 10.69 29.19 48.91
CA LYS A 22 10.02 28.41 47.87
C LYS A 22 10.75 27.07 47.80
N ILE A 23 10.11 26.03 48.33
CA ILE A 23 10.42 24.64 48.01
C ILE A 23 10.21 24.51 46.50
N ASN A 24 11.31 24.47 45.74
CA ASN A 24 11.29 24.10 44.34
C ASN A 24 10.90 22.63 44.25
N ALA A 25 9.60 22.38 44.10
CA ALA A 25 9.11 21.14 43.52
C ALA A 25 9.62 21.08 42.08
N SER A 26 10.79 20.49 41.88
CA SER A 26 11.19 19.98 40.57
C SER A 26 10.17 18.91 40.19
N SER A 27 9.16 19.32 39.45
CA SER A 27 8.19 18.44 38.79
C SER A 27 8.92 17.63 37.70
N SER A 28 9.69 16.63 38.12
CA SER A 28 10.02 15.50 37.26
C SER A 28 8.73 14.70 37.13
N LYS A 29 7.91 15.03 36.12
CA LYS A 29 6.80 14.17 35.72
C LYS A 29 7.39 12.77 35.47
N PRO A 30 6.90 11.71 36.13
CA PRO A 30 7.37 10.37 35.81
C PRO A 30 6.96 10.06 34.37
N THR A 31 7.94 9.98 33.47
CA THR A 31 7.80 9.51 32.08
C THR A 31 7.70 7.98 32.08
N LEU A 32 6.77 7.45 32.85
CA LEU A 32 6.60 6.01 33.01
C LEU A 32 5.30 5.62 32.30
N PHE A 33 5.48 5.12 31.07
CA PHE A 33 4.48 4.50 30.19
C PHE A 33 3.48 5.40 29.45
N LEU A 34 3.96 6.46 28.81
CA LEU A 34 3.39 6.76 27.49
C LEU A 34 4.10 5.83 26.51
N ARG A 35 3.36 4.87 25.91
CA ARG A 35 3.84 4.25 24.67
C ARG A 35 4.02 5.42 23.72
N GLU A 36 5.26 5.71 23.31
CA GLU A 36 5.55 6.51 22.13
C GLU A 36 4.56 6.02 21.07
N ALA A 37 3.51 6.79 20.81
CA ALA A 37 2.68 6.54 19.66
C ALA A 37 3.67 6.79 18.54
N SER A 38 4.27 5.71 18.00
CA SER A 38 5.17 5.78 16.86
C SER A 38 4.43 6.65 15.88
N GLY A 39 4.84 7.92 15.79
CA GLY A 39 4.16 8.91 15.01
C GLY A 39 4.29 8.36 13.62
N LEU A 40 3.21 7.76 13.11
CA LEU A 40 3.19 7.23 11.78
C LEU A 40 3.17 8.49 10.92
N VAL A 41 4.35 9.07 10.74
CA VAL A 41 4.60 10.14 9.80
C VAL A 41 4.02 9.60 8.52
N ARG A 42 3.06 10.33 7.97
CA ARG A 42 2.35 9.94 6.77
C ARG A 42 3.40 9.71 5.68
N ALA A 43 3.77 8.46 5.48
CA ALA A 43 4.88 8.11 4.59
C ALA A 43 4.54 8.38 3.12
N TRP A 44 3.27 8.63 2.84
CA TRP A 44 2.68 8.72 1.51
C TRP A 44 1.77 9.94 1.38
N SER A 45 2.04 10.79 0.39
CA SER A 45 1.13 11.88 0.00
C SER A 45 -0.17 11.32 -0.58
N THR A 46 -1.24 12.13 -0.60
CA THR A 46 -2.50 11.76 -1.29
C THR A 46 -2.25 11.50 -2.77
N TYR A 47 -1.34 12.27 -3.38
CA TYR A 47 -0.98 12.10 -4.78
C TYR A 47 -0.20 10.80 -5.03
N ASP A 48 0.74 10.44 -4.14
CA ASP A 48 1.46 9.16 -4.25
C ASP A 48 0.49 7.98 -4.12
N ALA A 49 -0.50 8.07 -3.21
CA ALA A 49 -1.54 7.06 -3.06
C ALA A 49 -2.45 6.97 -4.30
N PHE A 50 -2.79 8.11 -4.91
CA PHE A 50 -3.56 8.14 -6.16
C PHE A 50 -2.79 7.47 -7.30
N VAL A 51 -1.54 7.87 -7.56
CA VAL A 51 -0.71 7.28 -8.62
C VAL A 51 -0.56 5.78 -8.43
N TYR A 52 -0.33 5.33 -7.19
CA TYR A 52 -0.28 3.90 -6.88
C TYR A 52 -1.61 3.19 -7.12
N ALA A 53 -2.73 3.77 -6.69
CA ALA A 53 -4.06 3.20 -6.92
C ALA A 53 -4.36 3.10 -8.43
N THR A 54 -4.05 4.13 -9.21
CA THR A 54 -4.24 4.15 -10.66
C THR A 54 -3.39 3.08 -11.35
N LEU A 55 -2.12 2.92 -10.97
CA LEU A 55 -1.28 1.85 -11.50
C LEU A 55 -1.75 0.47 -11.03
N SER A 56 -2.28 0.36 -9.82
CA SER A 56 -2.78 -0.91 -9.25
C SER A 56 -4.02 -1.42 -9.96
N ILE A 57 -4.80 -0.57 -10.64
CA ILE A 57 -5.91 -1.00 -11.52
C ILE A 57 -5.38 -1.82 -12.71
N ASN A 58 -4.10 -1.66 -13.08
CA ASN A 58 -3.46 -2.41 -14.17
C ASN A 58 -4.26 -2.32 -15.49
N LEU A 59 -4.77 -1.13 -15.83
CA LEU A 59 -5.66 -0.96 -17.00
C LEU A 59 -5.00 -1.40 -18.31
N VAL A 60 -3.72 -1.06 -18.49
CA VAL A 60 -2.97 -1.38 -19.71
C VAL A 60 -2.63 -2.87 -19.75
N THR A 61 -2.13 -3.43 -18.65
CA THR A 61 -1.64 -4.83 -18.64
C THR A 61 -2.77 -5.83 -18.49
N LEU A 62 -3.65 -5.67 -17.51
CA LEU A 62 -4.75 -6.61 -17.26
C LEU A 62 -5.97 -6.28 -18.13
N GLY A 63 -6.29 -5.00 -18.30
CA GLY A 63 -7.47 -4.57 -19.04
C GLY A 63 -7.38 -4.96 -20.52
N LEU A 64 -6.29 -4.61 -21.20
CA LEU A 64 -6.08 -5.01 -22.60
C LEU A 64 -5.97 -6.52 -22.75
N TYR A 65 -5.29 -7.19 -21.82
CA TYR A 65 -5.20 -8.65 -21.80
C TYR A 65 -6.58 -9.30 -21.71
N ILE A 66 -7.47 -8.86 -20.82
CA ILE A 66 -8.84 -9.38 -20.72
C ILE A 66 -9.63 -9.08 -21.99
N PHE A 67 -9.49 -7.89 -22.57
CA PHE A 67 -10.16 -7.55 -23.84
C PHE A 67 -9.67 -8.39 -25.02
N SER A 68 -8.42 -8.86 -25.01
CA SER A 68 -7.92 -9.79 -26.03
C SER A 68 -8.72 -11.09 -26.09
N PHE A 69 -9.31 -11.53 -24.97
CA PHE A 69 -10.15 -12.72 -24.94
C PHE A 69 -11.59 -12.49 -25.46
N ALA A 70 -11.99 -11.26 -25.74
CA ALA A 70 -13.31 -10.98 -26.28
C ALA A 70 -13.58 -11.69 -27.62
N VAL A 71 -12.52 -12.00 -28.38
CA VAL A 71 -12.59 -12.78 -29.63
C VAL A 71 -13.21 -14.16 -29.42
N TRP A 72 -13.05 -14.76 -28.23
CA TRP A 72 -13.62 -16.08 -27.90
C TRP A 72 -15.12 -16.04 -27.60
N TRP A 73 -15.70 -14.85 -27.44
CA TRP A 73 -17.15 -14.65 -27.28
C TRP A 73 -17.70 -13.66 -28.32
N PRO A 74 -17.81 -14.06 -29.60
CA PRO A 74 -18.20 -13.16 -30.69
C PRO A 74 -19.59 -12.53 -30.52
N ASN A 75 -20.47 -13.22 -29.79
CA ASN A 75 -21.85 -12.76 -29.56
C ASN A 75 -22.01 -11.93 -28.27
N ALA A 76 -20.95 -11.77 -27.47
CA ALA A 76 -21.01 -11.00 -26.24
C ALA A 76 -20.80 -9.51 -26.53
N ASN A 77 -21.65 -8.67 -25.94
CA ASN A 77 -21.47 -7.22 -26.01
C ASN A 77 -20.69 -6.73 -24.78
N LEU A 78 -19.48 -6.21 -25.01
CA LEU A 78 -18.60 -5.71 -23.94
C LEU A 78 -19.13 -4.43 -23.29
N ILE A 79 -19.83 -3.58 -24.03
CA ILE A 79 -20.32 -2.28 -23.53
C ILE A 79 -21.26 -2.45 -22.32
N PRO A 80 -22.36 -3.24 -22.39
CA PRO A 80 -23.22 -3.45 -21.23
C PRO A 80 -22.50 -4.20 -20.11
N ALA A 81 -21.55 -5.09 -20.40
CA ALA A 81 -20.77 -5.78 -19.38
C ALA A 81 -19.91 -4.79 -18.56
N ILE A 82 -19.28 -3.81 -19.22
CA ILE A 82 -18.52 -2.74 -18.57
C ILE A 82 -19.44 -1.85 -17.72
N ILE A 83 -20.62 -1.50 -18.24
CA ILE A 83 -21.57 -0.65 -17.49
C ILE A 83 -22.05 -1.37 -16.22
N ILE A 84 -22.45 -2.63 -16.34
CA ILE A 84 -22.94 -3.43 -15.20
C ILE A 84 -21.83 -3.65 -14.17
N SER A 85 -20.62 -4.01 -14.61
CA SER A 85 -19.48 -4.20 -13.71
C SER A 85 -19.08 -2.90 -13.00
N SER A 86 -19.03 -1.77 -13.71
CA SER A 86 -18.74 -0.45 -13.14
C SER A 86 -19.78 -0.05 -12.08
N PHE A 87 -21.05 -0.36 -12.33
CA PHE A 87 -22.13 -0.11 -11.36
C PHE A 87 -21.93 -0.89 -10.06
N PHE A 88 -21.64 -2.19 -10.13
CA PHE A 88 -21.37 -3.00 -8.93
C PHE A 88 -20.06 -2.59 -8.23
N MET A 89 -19.03 -2.25 -9.00
CA MET A 89 -17.75 -1.78 -8.47
C MET A 89 -17.89 -0.47 -7.67
N ALA A 90 -18.83 0.39 -8.04
CA ALA A 90 -19.10 1.61 -7.27
C ALA A 90 -19.55 1.30 -5.82
N PHE A 91 -20.37 0.27 -5.61
CA PHE A 91 -20.78 -0.15 -4.27
C PHE A 91 -19.60 -0.69 -3.45
N GLU A 92 -18.70 -1.43 -4.09
CA GLU A 92 -17.47 -1.91 -3.46
C GLU A 92 -16.60 -0.74 -3.01
N VAL A 93 -16.32 0.22 -3.90
CA VAL A 93 -15.50 1.40 -3.60
C VAL A 93 -16.10 2.21 -2.43
N ILE A 94 -17.42 2.43 -2.43
CA ILE A 94 -18.10 3.14 -1.34
C ILE A 94 -17.95 2.37 -0.02
N THR A 95 -18.15 1.05 -0.04
CA THR A 95 -18.03 0.21 1.16
C THR A 95 -16.60 0.25 1.71
N TYR A 96 -15.58 0.07 0.87
CA TYR A 96 -14.17 0.10 1.27
C TYR A 96 -13.75 1.49 1.77
N ALA A 97 -14.19 2.56 1.11
CA ALA A 97 -13.94 3.93 1.57
C ALA A 97 -14.55 4.17 2.96
N SER A 98 -15.77 3.69 3.21
CA SER A 98 -16.42 3.81 4.52
C SER A 98 -15.70 2.99 5.61
N LEU A 99 -15.23 1.78 5.30
CA LEU A 99 -14.50 0.93 6.24
C LEU A 99 -13.16 1.54 6.64
N ILE A 100 -12.42 2.13 5.69
CA ILE A 100 -11.17 2.86 5.97
C ILE A 100 -11.42 4.07 6.88
N ALA A 101 -12.49 4.83 6.61
CA ALA A 101 -12.84 6.01 7.40
C ALA A 101 -13.23 5.67 8.85
N ILE A 102 -13.97 4.58 9.06
CA ILE A 102 -14.45 4.16 10.38
C ILE A 102 -13.35 3.41 11.16
N MET A 103 -12.50 2.65 10.47
CA MET A 103 -11.44 1.83 11.08
C MET A 103 -10.07 2.12 10.47
N PRO A 104 -9.45 3.28 10.77
CA PRO A 104 -8.15 3.69 10.22
C PRO A 104 -7.00 2.95 10.94
N ARG A 105 -6.91 1.64 10.72
CA ARG A 105 -5.93 0.74 11.35
C ARG A 105 -5.12 0.03 10.26
N ALA A 106 -3.85 -0.24 10.56
CA ALA A 106 -3.04 -1.10 9.71
C ALA A 106 -3.56 -2.54 9.76
N GLY A 107 -3.69 -3.18 8.60
CA GLY A 107 -4.15 -4.57 8.46
C GLY A 107 -5.27 -4.80 7.44
N GLY A 108 -5.82 -3.73 6.85
CA GLY A 108 -6.75 -3.81 5.70
C GLY A 108 -7.94 -4.74 5.93
N ASP A 109 -8.24 -5.56 4.91
CA ASP A 109 -9.40 -6.44 4.89
C ASP A 109 -9.45 -7.43 6.05
N TYR A 110 -8.29 -7.95 6.49
CA TYR A 110 -8.26 -8.86 7.63
C TYR A 110 -8.83 -8.20 8.88
N VAL A 111 -8.44 -6.95 9.14
CA VAL A 111 -8.93 -6.19 10.30
C VAL A 111 -10.40 -5.82 10.12
N TRP A 112 -10.82 -5.44 8.91
CA TRP A 112 -12.22 -5.07 8.67
C TRP A 112 -13.15 -6.28 8.80
N GLN A 113 -12.82 -7.40 8.16
CA GLN A 113 -13.63 -8.61 8.15
C GLN A 113 -13.72 -9.26 9.54
N THR A 114 -12.61 -9.34 10.29
CA THR A 114 -12.63 -9.91 11.64
C THR A 114 -13.39 -9.05 12.65
N ARG A 115 -13.50 -7.74 12.42
CA ARG A 115 -14.28 -6.83 13.27
C ARG A 115 -15.77 -6.88 12.96
N VAL A 116 -16.14 -7.08 11.70
CA VAL A 116 -17.55 -7.16 11.27
C VAL A 116 -18.14 -8.53 11.56
N PHE A 117 -17.43 -9.61 11.21
CA PHE A 117 -17.94 -10.99 11.28
C PHE A 117 -17.43 -11.80 12.48
N GLY A 118 -16.53 -11.23 13.29
CA GLY A 118 -15.85 -11.94 14.36
C GLY A 118 -14.59 -12.68 13.89
N GLY A 119 -13.84 -13.22 14.85
CA GLY A 119 -12.47 -13.72 14.62
C GLY A 119 -12.38 -14.87 13.60
N PHE A 120 -13.14 -15.95 13.79
CA PHE A 120 -13.02 -17.15 12.95
C PHE A 120 -13.51 -16.91 11.51
N ILE A 121 -14.71 -16.37 11.35
CA ILE A 121 -15.31 -16.13 10.02
C ILE A 121 -14.49 -15.09 9.26
N GLY A 122 -14.14 -13.98 9.91
CA GLY A 122 -13.31 -12.95 9.29
C GLY A 122 -11.92 -13.45 8.91
N PHE A 123 -11.33 -14.36 9.70
CA PHE A 123 -10.05 -15.00 9.34
C PHE A 123 -10.19 -15.87 8.10
N VAL A 124 -11.20 -16.74 8.03
CA VAL A 124 -11.40 -17.62 6.87
C VAL A 124 -11.63 -16.79 5.59
N LEU A 125 -12.46 -15.76 5.66
CA LEU A 125 -12.71 -14.86 4.52
C LEU A 125 -11.43 -14.13 4.08
N ALA A 126 -10.66 -13.62 5.04
CA ALA A 126 -9.45 -12.85 4.73
C ALA A 126 -8.34 -13.75 4.16
N VAL A 127 -8.13 -14.95 4.72
CA VAL A 127 -7.14 -15.91 4.23
C VAL A 127 -7.53 -16.42 2.86
N THR A 128 -8.82 -16.68 2.62
CA THR A 128 -9.30 -17.10 1.29
C THR A 128 -9.05 -16.02 0.24
N GLY A 129 -9.41 -14.77 0.55
CA GLY A 129 -9.21 -13.64 -0.35
C GLY A 129 -7.75 -13.27 -0.58
N TRP A 130 -6.90 -13.34 0.45
CA TRP A 130 -5.51 -12.90 0.33
C TRP A 130 -4.53 -14.02 0.01
N VAL A 131 -4.60 -15.17 0.66
CA VAL A 131 -3.59 -16.22 0.46
C VAL A 131 -3.86 -16.96 -0.84
N PHE A 132 -5.08 -17.44 -1.11
CA PHE A 132 -5.32 -18.27 -2.29
C PHE A 132 -5.31 -17.47 -3.59
N ILE A 133 -5.84 -16.24 -3.58
CA ILE A 133 -5.87 -15.40 -4.79
C ILE A 133 -4.47 -14.89 -5.12
N LEU A 134 -3.65 -14.49 -4.12
CA LEU A 134 -2.28 -14.00 -4.39
C LEU A 134 -1.41 -15.02 -5.10
N TRP A 135 -1.58 -16.32 -4.83
CA TRP A 135 -0.82 -17.36 -5.53
C TRP A 135 -1.15 -17.43 -7.02
N HIS A 136 -2.37 -17.08 -7.42
CA HIS A 136 -2.78 -17.06 -8.82
C HIS A 136 -2.23 -15.86 -9.60
N TRP A 137 -1.85 -14.77 -8.91
CA TRP A 137 -1.30 -13.60 -9.58
C TRP A 137 0.02 -13.90 -10.28
N VAL A 138 0.86 -14.79 -9.73
CA VAL A 138 2.14 -15.17 -10.33
C VAL A 138 1.96 -15.79 -11.73
N PRO A 139 1.19 -16.89 -11.91
CA PRO A 139 0.98 -17.46 -13.23
C PRO A 139 0.21 -16.52 -14.16
N ILE A 140 -0.72 -15.70 -13.65
CA ILE A 140 -1.41 -14.68 -14.46
C ILE A 140 -0.40 -13.68 -15.04
N TYR A 141 0.51 -13.14 -14.22
CA TYR A 141 1.53 -12.21 -14.72
C TYR A 141 2.54 -12.91 -15.64
N GLY A 142 2.89 -14.17 -15.38
CA GLY A 142 3.71 -14.97 -16.30
C GLY A 142 3.05 -15.14 -17.67
N GLN A 143 1.74 -15.37 -17.69
CA GLN A 143 0.96 -15.52 -18.91
C GLN A 143 0.84 -14.19 -19.67
N ILE A 144 0.54 -13.09 -18.98
CA ILE A 144 0.51 -11.73 -19.56
C ILE A 144 1.87 -11.40 -20.19
N LEU A 145 2.97 -11.72 -19.50
CA LEU A 145 4.32 -11.48 -20.01
C LEU A 145 4.59 -12.24 -21.31
N VAL A 146 4.08 -13.47 -21.44
CA VAL A 146 4.20 -14.24 -22.70
C VAL A 146 3.39 -13.58 -23.82
N TYR A 147 2.11 -13.29 -23.59
CA TYR A 147 1.21 -12.82 -24.65
C TYR A 147 1.45 -11.37 -25.08
N GLU A 148 1.78 -10.48 -24.14
CA GLU A 148 1.97 -9.05 -24.43
C GLU A 148 3.42 -8.73 -24.81
N VAL A 149 4.41 -9.50 -24.35
CA VAL A 149 5.83 -9.15 -24.50
C VAL A 149 6.60 -10.20 -25.30
N PHE A 150 6.75 -11.43 -24.78
CA PHE A 150 7.67 -12.40 -25.38
C PHE A 150 7.22 -12.85 -26.77
N THR A 151 6.01 -13.36 -26.91
CA THR A 151 5.50 -13.88 -28.18
C THR A 151 5.51 -12.83 -29.30
N PRO A 152 4.93 -11.61 -29.12
CA PRO A 152 4.91 -10.63 -30.20
C PRO A 152 6.31 -10.11 -30.57
N ILE A 153 7.18 -9.82 -29.58
CA ILE A 153 8.54 -9.33 -29.85
C ILE A 153 9.39 -10.39 -30.56
N LEU A 154 9.34 -11.64 -30.09
CA LEU A 154 10.12 -12.72 -30.70
C LEU A 154 9.63 -13.07 -32.11
N LEU A 155 8.32 -13.03 -32.36
CA LEU A 155 7.77 -13.22 -33.71
C LEU A 155 8.14 -12.07 -34.65
N LEU A 156 8.08 -10.81 -34.19
CA LEU A 156 8.50 -9.65 -34.98
C LEU A 156 9.98 -9.72 -35.32
N LEU A 157 10.84 -10.00 -34.34
CA LEU A 157 12.27 -10.16 -34.56
C LEU A 157 12.57 -11.34 -35.48
N GLY A 158 11.89 -12.48 -35.32
CA GLY A 158 12.02 -13.64 -36.19
C GLY A 158 11.60 -13.36 -37.64
N ASN A 159 10.60 -12.52 -37.86
CA ASN A 159 10.20 -12.08 -39.20
C ASN A 159 11.19 -11.09 -39.81
N ILE A 160 11.74 -10.15 -39.05
CA ILE A 160 12.73 -9.17 -39.53
C ILE A 160 14.08 -9.82 -39.82
N THR A 161 14.52 -10.75 -38.96
CA THR A 161 15.82 -11.44 -39.10
C THR A 161 15.76 -12.70 -39.94
N GLY A 162 14.56 -13.18 -40.30
CA GLY A 162 14.36 -14.43 -41.02
C GLY A 162 14.73 -15.70 -40.23
N SER A 163 14.93 -15.59 -38.91
CA SER A 163 15.35 -16.71 -38.07
C SER A 163 14.16 -17.55 -37.62
N GLU A 164 14.06 -18.77 -38.14
CA GLU A 164 13.06 -19.76 -37.71
C GLU A 164 13.27 -20.20 -36.24
N ALA A 165 14.50 -20.14 -35.73
CA ALA A 165 14.79 -20.43 -34.33
C ALA A 165 14.05 -19.45 -33.40
N LEU A 166 14.04 -18.14 -33.71
CA LEU A 166 13.34 -17.13 -32.90
C LEU A 166 11.83 -17.37 -32.89
N LYS A 167 11.25 -17.74 -34.05
CA LYS A 167 9.83 -18.08 -34.16
C LYS A 167 9.48 -19.33 -33.36
N SER A 168 10.32 -20.36 -33.40
CA SER A 168 10.11 -21.60 -32.63
C SER A 168 10.14 -21.35 -31.12
N VAL A 169 11.03 -20.47 -30.65
CA VAL A 169 11.09 -20.07 -29.24
C VAL A 169 9.84 -19.27 -28.84
N ALA A 170 9.35 -18.38 -29.70
CA ALA A 170 8.11 -17.65 -29.46
C ALA A 170 6.91 -18.59 -29.27
N LEU A 171 6.79 -19.61 -30.13
CA LEU A 171 5.74 -20.62 -30.03
C LEU A 171 5.92 -21.52 -28.80
N TRP A 172 7.16 -21.84 -28.42
CA TRP A 172 7.45 -22.62 -27.22
C TRP A 172 6.96 -21.93 -25.94
N PHE A 173 7.09 -20.60 -25.83
CA PHE A 173 6.56 -19.85 -24.69
C PHE A 173 5.04 -19.96 -24.54
N SER A 174 4.31 -20.31 -25.61
CA SER A 174 2.87 -20.53 -25.59
C SER A 174 2.46 -21.94 -25.13
N THR A 175 3.43 -22.82 -24.85
CA THR A 175 3.20 -24.17 -24.29
C THR A 175 3.14 -24.15 -22.76
N SER A 176 2.67 -25.24 -22.13
CA SER A 176 2.61 -25.37 -20.67
C SER A 176 3.96 -25.14 -19.99
N ASP A 177 5.02 -25.69 -20.59
CA ASP A 177 6.38 -25.62 -20.04
C ASP A 177 6.96 -24.21 -20.19
N GLY A 178 6.64 -23.54 -21.31
CA GLY A 178 6.97 -22.14 -21.55
C GLY A 178 6.29 -21.19 -20.59
N LEU A 179 5.01 -21.40 -20.28
CA LEU A 179 4.26 -20.62 -19.28
C LEU A 179 4.79 -20.83 -17.87
N PHE A 180 5.18 -22.06 -17.52
CA PHE A 180 5.84 -22.35 -16.25
C PHE A 180 7.19 -21.62 -16.14
N ALA A 181 8.01 -21.67 -17.19
CA ALA A 181 9.28 -20.94 -17.24
C ALA A 181 9.08 -19.42 -17.13
N SER A 182 8.09 -18.86 -17.82
CA SER A 182 7.73 -17.44 -17.71
C SER A 182 7.34 -17.05 -16.27
N SER A 183 6.54 -17.89 -15.62
CA SER A 183 6.14 -17.68 -14.23
C SER A 183 7.36 -17.67 -13.29
N MET A 184 8.34 -18.56 -13.51
CA MET A 184 9.61 -18.54 -12.76
C MET A 184 10.42 -17.27 -13.02
N ILE A 185 10.49 -16.80 -14.26
CA ILE A 185 11.16 -15.54 -14.60
C ILE A 185 10.52 -14.37 -13.84
N VAL A 186 9.19 -14.29 -13.82
CA VAL A 186 8.46 -13.26 -13.07
C VAL A 186 8.79 -13.31 -11.59
N ILE A 187 8.80 -14.50 -10.97
CA ILE A 187 9.16 -14.65 -9.54
C ILE A 187 10.56 -14.13 -9.28
N VAL A 188 11.55 -14.51 -10.11
CA VAL A 188 12.95 -14.10 -9.93
C VAL A 188 13.09 -12.59 -10.06
N VAL A 189 12.51 -11.99 -11.12
CA VAL A 189 12.57 -10.55 -11.38
C VAL A 189 11.90 -9.76 -10.26
N VAL A 190 10.69 -10.16 -9.86
CA VAL A 190 9.94 -9.48 -8.79
C VAL A 190 10.66 -9.63 -7.45
N SER A 191 11.17 -10.82 -7.12
CA SER A 191 11.93 -11.05 -5.89
C SER A 191 13.19 -10.17 -5.86
N PHE A 192 13.89 -10.05 -6.99
CA PHE A 192 15.04 -9.17 -7.12
C PHE A 192 14.65 -7.70 -6.91
N ILE A 193 13.60 -7.21 -7.59
CA ILE A 193 13.15 -5.81 -7.45
C ILE A 193 12.72 -5.51 -6.01
N ILE A 194 12.00 -6.41 -5.36
CA ILE A 194 11.58 -6.24 -3.96
C ILE A 194 12.79 -6.22 -3.03
N SER A 195 13.82 -7.03 -3.30
CA SER A 195 15.05 -7.06 -2.50
C SER A 195 15.82 -5.73 -2.51
N LEU A 196 15.63 -4.89 -3.55
CA LEU A 196 16.23 -3.55 -3.65
C LEU A 196 15.53 -2.50 -2.74
N GLY A 197 14.38 -2.84 -2.16
CA GLY A 197 13.71 -2.05 -1.14
C GLY A 197 12.59 -1.11 -1.63
N MET A 198 11.59 -0.88 -0.76
CA MET A 198 10.34 -0.16 -1.06
C MET A 198 10.52 1.29 -1.58
N ARG A 199 11.61 1.96 -1.21
CA ARG A 199 11.92 3.33 -1.67
C ARG A 199 12.28 3.40 -3.16
N TRP A 200 12.87 2.34 -3.70
CA TRP A 200 13.17 2.24 -5.13
C TRP A 200 11.93 1.87 -5.92
N TYR A 201 11.14 0.92 -5.41
CA TYR A 201 9.87 0.52 -6.01
C TYR A 201 8.91 1.71 -6.25
N ALA A 202 8.69 2.55 -5.23
CA ALA A 202 7.82 3.71 -5.36
C ALA A 202 8.33 4.76 -6.36
N ARG A 203 9.65 4.86 -6.58
CA ARG A 203 10.22 5.74 -7.61
C ARG A 203 10.00 5.19 -9.01
N ILE A 204 10.23 3.89 -9.21
CA ILE A 204 10.01 3.22 -10.49
C ILE A 204 8.55 3.35 -10.93
N GLN A 205 7.60 3.14 -10.01
CA GLN A 205 6.17 3.31 -10.30
C GLN A 205 5.85 4.73 -10.78
N LYS A 206 6.39 5.77 -10.14
CA LYS A 206 6.17 7.15 -10.60
C LYS A 206 6.70 7.39 -12.01
N TRP A 207 7.88 6.89 -12.34
CA TRP A 207 8.43 6.99 -13.70
C TRP A 207 7.57 6.26 -14.73
N LEU A 208 7.13 5.03 -14.41
CA LEU A 208 6.23 4.25 -15.26
C LEU A 208 4.90 4.97 -15.49
N PHE A 209 4.34 5.62 -14.47
CA PHE A 209 3.10 6.39 -14.60
C PHE A 209 3.25 7.56 -15.59
N HIS A 210 4.35 8.30 -15.53
CA HIS A 210 4.58 9.42 -16.44
C HIS A 210 4.86 8.92 -17.86
N PHE A 211 5.57 7.80 -18.01
CA PHE A 211 5.78 7.18 -19.31
C PHE A 211 4.46 6.68 -19.93
N ALA A 212 3.60 6.06 -19.12
CA ALA A 212 2.28 5.60 -19.53
C ALA A 212 1.28 6.73 -19.85
N LEU A 213 1.51 7.96 -19.37
CA LEU A 213 0.71 9.12 -19.74
C LEU A 213 1.21 9.80 -21.04
N LEU A 214 2.48 9.57 -21.40
CA LEU A 214 3.10 10.16 -22.59
C LEU A 214 2.96 9.28 -23.84
N GLY A 215 2.79 7.97 -23.65
CA GLY A 215 2.48 7.01 -24.72
C GLY A 215 0.99 6.79 -24.86
#